data_AF-X0YYV7-F1
#
_entry.id   AF-X0YYV7-F1
#
_cell.length_a   1.000
_cell.length_b   1.000
_cell.length_c   1.000
_cell.angle_alpha   90.00
_cell.angle_beta   90.00
_cell.angle_gamma   90.00
#
_symmetry.space_group_name_H-M   'P 1'
#
loop_
_entity.id
_entity.type
_entity.pdbx_description
1 polymer ?
#
loop_
_entity_poly.entity_id
_entity_poly.type
_entity_poly.pdbx_seq_one_letter_code
_entity_poly.pdbx_strand_id
1 'polypeptide(L)'
;YIAGTDPADSGSYLELTIAPSGSSVNVSFTATGAAGAGYNGKLRLFTLRKTPDLLSAGAWPLVPGYTNITALGQDVSCAISGAEKSGFYRICTRLE
;
A
#
# COMPACT_ATOMS: atom_id res chain seq x y z
N TYR A 1 17.03 8.43 0.50
CA TYR A 1 15.78 7.85 0.00
C TYR A 1 15.81 6.33 0.08
N ILE A 2 14.73 5.70 0.56
CA ILE A 2 14.50 4.24 0.50
C ILE A 2 13.20 4.01 -0.25
N ALA A 3 13.27 3.37 -1.41
CA ALA A 3 12.12 3.12 -2.29
C ALA A 3 11.26 4.37 -2.59
N GLY A 4 11.91 5.54 -2.75
CA GLY A 4 11.25 6.82 -3.03
C GLY A 4 10.75 7.58 -1.80
N THR A 5 11.03 7.07 -0.59
CA THR A 5 10.73 7.74 0.68
C THR A 5 11.96 8.48 1.20
N ASP A 6 11.83 9.76 1.53
CA ASP A 6 12.90 10.62 2.01
C ASP A 6 13.06 10.54 3.54
N PRO A 7 14.16 10.00 4.08
CA PRO A 7 14.34 9.94 5.53
C PRO A 7 14.56 11.31 6.18
N ALA A 8 14.81 12.37 5.41
CA ALA A 8 14.97 13.73 5.93
C ALA A 8 13.65 14.52 6.01
N ASP A 9 12.57 14.02 5.39
CA ASP A 9 11.24 14.62 5.41
C ASP A 9 10.29 13.76 6.22
N SER A 10 9.83 14.27 7.38
CA SER A 10 8.88 13.55 8.24
C SER A 10 7.51 13.33 7.59
N GLY A 11 7.17 14.09 6.54
CA GLY A 11 5.99 13.89 5.71
C GLY A 11 6.16 12.80 4.64
N SER A 12 7.39 12.32 4.41
CA SER A 12 7.68 11.26 3.46
C SER A 12 7.61 9.90 4.17
N TYR A 13 6.45 9.25 4.12
CA TYR A 13 6.25 7.92 4.69
C TYR A 13 5.20 7.14 3.90
N LEU A 14 5.09 5.84 4.22
CA LEU A 14 4.07 4.97 3.70
C LEU A 14 2.92 4.91 4.71
N GLU A 15 1.75 5.40 4.33
CA GLU A 15 0.56 5.39 5.19
C GLU A 15 -0.49 4.42 4.65
N LEU A 16 -1.06 3.62 5.55
CA LEU A 16 -2.22 2.79 5.28
C LEU A 16 -3.33 3.19 6.24
N THR A 17 -4.41 3.74 5.69
CA THR A 17 -5.58 4.15 6.45
C THR A 17 -6.62 3.04 6.44
N ILE A 18 -7.18 2.75 7.61
CA ILE A 18 -8.27 1.78 7.77
C ILE A 18 -9.42 2.50 8.47
N ALA A 19 -10.56 2.63 7.79
CA ALA A 19 -11.71 3.34 8.31
C ALA A 19 -13.02 2.56 8.03
N PRO A 20 -14.02 2.64 8.93
CA PRO A 20 -15.34 2.08 8.64
C PRO A 20 -16.02 2.82 7.49
N SER A 21 -16.76 2.10 6.66
CA SER A 21 -17.54 2.64 5.55
C SER A 21 -18.87 1.88 5.45
N GLY A 22 -19.88 2.32 6.21
CA GLY A 22 -21.16 1.63 6.32
C GLY A 22 -20.98 0.22 6.89
N SER A 23 -21.48 -0.79 6.17
CA SER A 23 -21.28 -2.20 6.51
C SER A 23 -19.94 -2.77 6.03
N SER A 24 -19.03 -1.94 5.53
CA SER A 24 -17.71 -2.34 5.01
C SER A 24 -16.59 -1.65 5.78
N VAL A 25 -15.36 -2.10 5.58
CA VAL A 25 -14.13 -1.42 6.02
C VAL A 25 -13.41 -0.95 4.76
N ASN A 26 -12.99 0.30 4.73
CA ASN A 26 -12.15 0.81 3.66
C ASN A 26 -10.68 0.76 4.09
N VAL A 27 -9.86 0.15 3.24
CA VAL A 27 -8.40 0.17 3.37
C VAL A 27 -7.86 1.04 2.24
N SER A 28 -7.23 2.16 2.57
CA SER A 28 -6.79 3.15 1.59
C SER A 28 -5.38 3.65 1.83
N PHE A 29 -4.74 4.12 0.77
CA PHE A 29 -3.41 4.74 0.80
C PHE A 29 -3.24 5.66 -0.41
N THR A 30 -2.37 6.65 -0.30
CA THR A 30 -1.99 7.51 -1.42
C THR A 30 -0.79 6.92 -2.15
N ALA A 31 -0.94 6.62 -3.45
CA ALA A 31 0.11 6.08 -4.29
C ALA A 31 0.97 7.21 -4.88
N THR A 32 1.88 7.74 -4.07
CA THR A 32 2.78 8.85 -4.47
C THR A 32 4.02 8.33 -5.19
N GLY A 33 4.33 8.93 -6.35
CA GLY A 33 5.51 8.60 -7.15
C GLY A 33 6.82 8.71 -6.36
N ALA A 34 7.86 8.02 -6.81
CA ALA A 34 9.19 8.25 -6.24
C ALA A 34 9.74 9.59 -6.75
N ALA A 35 10.34 10.35 -5.85
CA ALA A 35 10.99 11.63 -6.17
C ALA A 35 12.38 11.68 -5.52
N GLY A 36 13.20 12.63 -5.98
CA GLY A 36 14.54 12.85 -5.44
C GLY A 36 15.67 12.23 -6.27
N ALA A 37 16.91 12.50 -5.83
CA ALA A 37 18.11 12.06 -6.52
C ALA A 37 18.18 10.52 -6.62
N GLY A 38 18.43 10.01 -7.83
CA GLY A 38 18.49 8.57 -8.12
C GLY A 38 17.17 7.91 -8.53
N TYR A 39 16.06 8.67 -8.56
CA TYR A 39 14.72 8.16 -8.91
C TYR A 39 14.14 8.75 -10.20
N ASN A 40 14.91 9.59 -10.90
CA ASN A 40 14.50 10.12 -12.20
C ASN A 40 14.29 8.96 -13.19
N GLY A 41 13.13 8.93 -13.86
CA GLY A 41 12.75 7.88 -14.80
C GLY A 41 12.34 6.56 -14.16
N LYS A 42 12.32 6.46 -12.81
CA LYS A 42 11.85 5.26 -12.10
C LYS A 42 10.37 5.34 -11.82
N LEU A 43 9.67 4.22 -12.05
CA LEU A 43 8.29 4.06 -11.64
C LEU A 43 8.25 3.51 -10.23
N ARG A 44 7.39 4.09 -9.38
CA ARG A 44 7.07 3.51 -8.07
C ARG A 44 5.76 2.76 -8.20
N LEU A 45 5.75 1.51 -7.73
CA LEU A 45 4.60 0.63 -7.80
C LEU A 45 4.17 0.23 -6.40
N PHE A 46 2.86 0.17 -6.17
CA PHE A 46 2.26 -0.21 -4.90
C PHE A 46 1.50 -1.51 -5.03
N THR A 47 1.46 -2.28 -3.94
CA THR A 47 0.70 -3.53 -3.85
C THR A 47 0.13 -3.67 -2.45
N LEU A 48 -1.17 -3.91 -2.36
CA LEU A 48 -1.85 -4.25 -1.12
C LEU A 48 -1.78 -5.77 -0.91
N ARG A 49 -1.44 -6.17 0.31
CA ARG A 49 -1.42 -7.57 0.72
C ARG A 49 -2.21 -7.77 2.00
N LYS A 50 -2.75 -8.98 2.13
CA LYS A 50 -3.54 -9.40 3.28
C LYS A 50 -3.05 -10.74 3.81
N THR A 51 -3.06 -10.93 5.13
CA THR A 51 -2.98 -12.24 5.77
C THR A 51 -3.98 -12.36 6.93
N PRO A 52 -4.63 -13.51 7.16
CA PRO A 52 -5.36 -13.75 8.40
C PRO A 52 -4.43 -14.10 9.58
N ASP A 53 -3.18 -14.46 9.32
CA ASP A 53 -2.23 -14.97 10.31
C ASP A 53 -0.84 -14.34 10.13
N LEU A 54 -0.34 -13.66 11.17
CA LEU A 54 1.00 -13.06 11.20
C LEU A 54 2.10 -14.08 11.53
N LEU A 55 1.75 -15.22 12.14
CA LEU A 55 2.70 -16.23 12.58
C LEU A 55 3.08 -17.21 11.45
N SER A 56 2.21 -17.37 10.45
CA SER A 56 2.54 -18.08 9.22
C SER A 56 3.55 -17.27 8.39
N ALA A 57 4.83 -17.62 8.55
CA ALA A 57 6.00 -16.87 8.05
C ALA A 57 6.10 -16.68 6.52
N GLY A 58 5.14 -17.13 5.71
CA GLY A 58 5.33 -17.29 4.27
C GLY A 58 4.41 -16.50 3.35
N ALA A 59 3.14 -16.32 3.71
CA ALA A 59 2.16 -15.88 2.72
C ALA A 59 1.48 -14.59 3.17
N TRP A 60 1.90 -13.48 2.56
CA TRP A 60 1.06 -12.30 2.40
C TRP A 60 0.49 -12.31 0.98
N PRO A 61 -0.63 -13.03 0.73
CA PRO A 61 -1.32 -12.98 -0.55
C PRO A 61 -1.57 -11.57 -1.04
N LEU A 62 -1.58 -11.46 -2.36
CA LEU A 62 -1.98 -10.25 -3.05
C LEU A 62 -3.48 -10.03 -2.86
N VAL A 63 -3.91 -8.79 -2.63
CA VAL A 63 -5.33 -8.44 -2.73
C VAL A 63 -5.67 -8.27 -4.21
N PRO A 64 -6.62 -9.05 -4.78
CA PRO A 64 -6.96 -8.99 -6.20
C PRO A 64 -7.40 -7.58 -6.62
N GLY A 65 -6.87 -7.08 -7.74
CA GLY A 65 -7.13 -5.73 -8.25
C GLY A 65 -6.27 -4.63 -7.62
N TYR A 66 -5.47 -4.93 -6.59
CA TYR A 66 -4.64 -3.96 -5.87
C TYR A 66 -3.15 -4.33 -5.93
N THR A 67 -2.67 -4.69 -7.12
CA THR A 67 -1.30 -5.16 -7.39
C THR A 67 -0.62 -4.29 -8.45
N ASN A 68 0.69 -4.05 -8.28
CA ASN A 68 1.51 -3.22 -9.20
C ASN A 68 0.84 -1.91 -9.64
N ILE A 69 0.19 -1.19 -8.73
CA ILE A 69 -0.45 0.09 -9.03
C ILE A 69 0.65 1.15 -9.24
N THR A 70 0.71 1.75 -10.42
CA THR A 70 1.63 2.86 -10.71
C THR A 70 1.28 4.07 -9.88
N ALA A 71 2.28 4.62 -9.20
CA ALA A 71 2.11 5.76 -8.31
C ALA A 71 2.14 7.08 -9.09
N LEU A 72 0.96 7.63 -9.36
CA LEU A 72 0.73 8.89 -10.07
C LEU A 72 0.26 10.01 -9.13
N GLY A 73 0.30 9.79 -7.81
CA GLY A 73 -0.21 10.73 -6.80
C GLY A 73 -1.70 10.56 -6.50
N GLN A 74 -2.31 9.42 -6.84
CA GLN A 74 -3.72 9.13 -6.64
C GLN A 74 -3.99 8.39 -5.32
N ASP A 75 -5.18 8.60 -4.77
CA ASP A 75 -5.69 7.78 -3.68
C ASP A 75 -6.20 6.44 -4.20
N VAL A 76 -5.82 5.37 -3.51
CA VAL A 76 -6.25 4.00 -3.78
C VAL A 76 -7.13 3.56 -2.62
N SER A 77 -8.30 3.01 -2.94
CA SER A 77 -9.31 2.62 -1.96
C SER A 77 -9.79 1.20 -2.20
N CYS A 78 -9.71 0.35 -1.18
CA CYS A 78 -10.15 -1.04 -1.20
C CYS A 78 -11.27 -1.27 -0.19
N ALA A 79 -12.48 -1.48 -0.70
CA ALA A 79 -13.64 -1.79 0.13
C ALA A 79 -13.66 -3.28 0.49
N ILE A 80 -13.60 -3.58 1.78
CA ILE A 80 -13.60 -4.91 2.34
C ILE A 80 -14.93 -5.18 3.04
N SER A 81 -15.59 -6.27 2.66
CA SER A 81 -16.87 -6.72 3.21
C SER A 81 -16.85 -8.18 3.66
N GLY A 82 -17.80 -8.56 4.51
CA GLY A 82 -17.96 -9.95 4.95
C GLY A 82 -16.83 -10.46 5.86
N ALA A 83 -16.55 -11.77 5.78
CA ALA A 83 -15.49 -12.44 6.55
C ALA A 83 -14.09 -11.89 6.24
N GLU A 84 -13.94 -11.17 5.11
CA GLU A 84 -12.68 -10.58 4.73
C GLU A 84 -12.25 -9.42 5.62
N LYS A 85 -13.13 -8.86 6.46
CA LYS A 85 -12.80 -7.76 7.38
C LYS A 85 -11.79 -8.15 8.46
N SER A 86 -11.75 -9.41 8.87
CA SER A 86 -10.79 -9.92 9.84
C SER A 86 -9.50 -10.30 9.13
N GLY A 87 -8.45 -9.53 9.35
CA GLY A 87 -7.12 -9.81 8.84
C GLY A 87 -6.17 -8.63 9.01
N PHE A 88 -4.92 -8.87 8.69
CA PHE A 88 -3.85 -7.89 8.70
C PHE A 88 -3.58 -7.43 7.27
N TYR A 89 -3.38 -6.13 7.11
CA TYR A 89 -3.14 -5.49 5.83
C TYR A 89 -1.79 -4.78 5.86
N ARG A 90 -1.09 -4.80 4.72
CA ARG A 90 0.11 -4.01 4.52
C ARG A 90 0.20 -3.53 3.08
N ILE A 91 0.81 -2.37 2.92
CA ILE A 91 1.26 -1.89 1.62
C ILE A 91 2.72 -2.26 1.41
N CYS A 92 3.03 -2.65 0.19
CA CYS A 92 4.40 -2.87 -0.27
C CYS A 92 4.66 -1.93 -1.44
N THR A 93 5.87 -1.39 -1.52
CA THR A 93 6.31 -0.57 -2.64
C THR A 93 7.59 -1.13 -3.26
N ARG A 94 7.73 -0.98 -4.57
CA ARG A 94 8.96 -1.29 -5.31
C ARG A 94 9.21 -0.23 -6.38
N LEU A 95 10.46 -0.15 -6.83
CA LEU A 95 10.85 0.65 -7.98
C LEU A 95 10.99 -0.22 -9.23
N GLU A 96 10.75 0.36 -10.39
CA GLU A 96 11.04 -0.19 -11.70
C GLU A 96 11.84 0.82 -12.52
#